data_AF-A0A6A1TKL7-F1
#
_entry.id   AF-A0A6A1TKL7-F1
#
_cell.length_a   1.000
_cell.length_b   1.000
_cell.length_c   1.000
_cell.angle_alpha   90.00
_cell.angle_beta   90.00
_cell.angle_gamma   90.00
#
_symmetry.space_group_name_H-M   'P 1'
#
loop_
_entity.id
_entity.type
_entity.pdbx_description
1 polymer ?
#
loop_
_entity_poly.entity_id
_entity_poly.type
_entity_poly.pdbx_seq_one_letter_code
_entity_poly.pdbx_strand_id
1 'polypeptide(L)'
;MQFFYERHYFKENIDTLIVFPYGPGVFCELGDLATAKYICEKMLVVIDSPFEGQANYINDGVVKAAKTYHATIHYVDYNDFEAVKKVCNDFVELRASFARLDVLYAR
;
A
#
# COMPACT_ATOMS: atom_id res chain seq x y z
N MET A 1 16.41 16.05 -14.41
CA MET A 1 15.47 15.05 -13.83
C MET A 1 16.15 14.51 -12.58
N GLN A 2 15.67 14.90 -11.40
CA GLN A 2 16.31 14.59 -10.12
C GLN A 2 16.11 13.10 -9.80
N PHE A 3 17.19 12.33 -9.77
CA PHE A 3 17.17 10.96 -9.27
C PHE A 3 17.01 11.03 -7.75
N PHE A 4 15.79 10.78 -7.25
CA PHE A 4 15.59 10.47 -5.85
C PHE A 4 16.14 9.07 -5.61
N TYR A 5 17.34 8.98 -5.03
CA TYR A 5 18.06 7.74 -4.76
C TYR A 5 17.19 6.69 -4.06
N GLU A 6 16.33 7.14 -3.15
CA GLU A 6 15.44 6.29 -2.37
C GLU A 6 14.48 5.48 -3.26
N ARG A 7 13.88 6.08 -4.30
CA ARG A 7 12.88 5.39 -5.15
C ARG A 7 13.44 4.18 -5.90
N HIS A 8 14.71 4.23 -6.28
CA HIS A 8 15.38 3.08 -6.90
C HIS A 8 15.53 1.94 -5.91
N TYR A 9 15.88 2.25 -4.65
CA TYR A 9 15.94 1.26 -3.58
C TYR A 9 14.57 0.65 -3.28
N PHE A 10 13.50 1.45 -3.22
CA PHE A 10 12.13 0.94 -3.03
C PHE A 10 11.69 0.01 -4.17
N LYS A 11 12.15 0.26 -5.40
CA LYS A 11 11.84 -0.59 -6.54
C LYS A 11 12.46 -1.98 -6.37
N GLU A 12 13.73 -2.03 -5.97
CA GLU A 12 14.56 -3.25 -6.00
C GLU A 12 14.58 -4.03 -4.70
N ASN A 13 14.30 -3.39 -3.56
CA ASN A 13 14.53 -3.98 -2.23
C ASN A 13 13.26 -4.12 -1.39
N ILE A 14 12.09 -3.88 -1.98
CA ILE A 14 10.80 -4.00 -1.28
C ILE A 14 9.92 -4.97 -2.05
N ASP A 15 9.56 -6.08 -1.43
CA ASP A 15 8.63 -7.04 -2.04
C ASP A 15 7.17 -6.64 -1.81
N THR A 16 6.92 -5.94 -0.71
CA THR A 16 5.58 -5.60 -0.22
C THR A 16 5.66 -4.35 0.65
N LEU A 17 4.70 -3.43 0.48
CA LEU A 17 4.56 -2.23 1.30
C LEU A 17 3.19 -2.26 1.99
N ILE A 18 3.16 -2.03 3.31
CA ILE A 18 1.92 -1.86 4.08
C ILE A 18 1.95 -0.46 4.70
N VAL A 19 0.91 0.33 4.45
CA VAL A 19 0.81 1.72 4.92
C VAL A 19 -0.43 1.91 5.77
N PHE A 20 -0.25 2.53 6.92
CA PHE A 20 -1.31 3.00 7.81
C PHE A 20 -1.30 4.53 7.79
N PRO A 21 -2.18 5.20 7.03
CA PRO A 21 -2.17 6.65 6.89
C PRO A 21 -2.68 7.30 8.17
N TYR A 22 -1.77 7.49 9.13
CA TYR A 22 -2.03 8.15 10.40
C TYR A 22 -0.99 9.24 10.64
N GLY A 23 -1.44 10.49 10.56
CA GLY A 23 -0.60 11.67 10.75
C GLY A 23 0.07 12.20 9.47
N PRO A 24 0.53 13.46 9.49
CA PRO A 24 0.90 14.21 8.29
C PRO A 24 2.11 13.63 7.54
N GLY A 25 3.10 13.08 8.25
CA GLY A 25 4.30 12.51 7.61
C GLY A 25 3.95 11.35 6.68
N VAL A 26 3.14 10.40 7.17
CA VAL A 26 2.71 9.24 6.37
C VAL A 26 1.85 9.67 5.19
N PHE A 27 1.02 10.73 5.34
CA PHE A 27 0.26 11.26 4.21
C PHE A 27 1.15 11.83 3.11
N CYS A 28 2.24 12.51 3.46
CA CYS A 28 3.19 13.01 2.46
C CYS A 28 3.87 11.85 1.70
N GLU A 29 4.33 10.84 2.42
CA GLU A 29 4.94 9.65 1.81
C GLU A 29 3.95 8.88 0.94
N LEU A 30 2.75 8.62 1.47
CA LEU A 30 1.71 7.91 0.71
C LEU A 30 1.28 8.72 -0.52
N GLY A 31 1.17 10.04 -0.43
CA GLY A 31 0.90 10.92 -1.57
C GLY A 31 1.95 10.80 -2.67
N ASP A 32 3.22 10.73 -2.30
CA ASP A 32 4.32 10.52 -3.25
C ASP A 32 4.26 9.13 -3.90
N LEU A 33 4.13 8.09 -3.07
CA LEU A 33 4.15 6.68 -3.48
C LEU A 33 2.88 6.27 -4.24
N ALA A 34 1.74 6.89 -3.96
CA ALA A 34 0.45 6.64 -4.63
C ALA A 34 0.46 7.02 -6.12
N THR A 35 1.52 7.68 -6.59
CA THR A 35 1.72 8.00 -8.03
C THR A 35 2.65 7.02 -8.74
N ALA A 36 3.29 6.11 -8.00
CA ALA A 36 4.30 5.19 -8.51
C ALA A 36 3.71 3.79 -8.70
N LYS A 37 3.39 3.44 -9.96
CA LYS A 37 2.76 2.15 -10.32
C LYS A 37 3.46 0.92 -9.73
N TYR A 38 4.79 0.84 -9.87
CA TYR A 38 5.59 -0.29 -9.40
C TYR A 38 5.59 -0.48 -7.87
N ILE A 39 5.21 0.55 -7.10
CA ILE A 39 4.99 0.45 -5.65
C ILE A 39 3.54 0.09 -5.39
N CYS A 40 2.60 0.78 -6.04
CA CYS A 40 1.18 0.59 -5.81
C CYS A 40 0.74 -0.87 -6.02
N GLU A 41 1.23 -1.56 -7.06
CA GLU A 41 0.90 -2.96 -7.35
C GLU A 41 1.32 -3.95 -6.23
N LYS A 42 2.24 -3.54 -5.35
CA LYS A 42 2.70 -4.31 -4.18
C LYS A 42 2.36 -3.61 -2.85
N MET A 43 1.46 -2.63 -2.88
CA MET A 43 1.08 -1.81 -1.72
C MET A 43 -0.31 -2.17 -1.20
N LEU A 44 -0.39 -2.37 0.12
CA LEU A 44 -1.61 -2.38 0.90
C LEU A 44 -1.70 -1.08 1.69
N VAL A 45 -2.83 -0.40 1.59
CA VAL A 45 -3.17 0.70 2.49
C VAL A 45 -4.31 0.23 3.40
N VAL A 46 -4.04 0.17 4.70
CA VAL A 46 -5.05 -0.12 5.72
C VAL A 46 -5.46 1.22 6.29
N ILE A 47 -6.75 1.56 6.22
CA ILE A 47 -7.31 2.86 6.63
C ILE A 47 -8.29 2.61 7.75
N ASP A 48 -8.33 3.50 8.74
CA ASP A 48 -9.29 3.36 9.83
C ASP A 48 -10.74 3.43 9.31
N SER A 49 -11.58 2.51 9.77
CA SER A 49 -12.95 2.33 9.26
C SER A 49 -13.84 3.58 9.30
N PRO A 50 -13.71 4.54 10.25
CA PRO A 50 -14.53 5.74 10.24
C PRO A 50 -14.35 6.59 8.98
N PHE A 51 -13.20 6.49 8.30
CA PHE A 51 -12.96 7.24 7.07
C PHE A 51 -13.67 6.64 5.86
N GLU A 52 -14.20 5.41 5.92
CA GLU A 52 -14.82 4.76 4.77
C GLU A 52 -16.03 5.55 4.24
N GLY A 53 -16.09 5.73 2.91
CA GLY A 53 -17.21 6.40 2.24
C GLY A 53 -17.33 7.92 2.48
N GLN A 54 -16.45 8.51 3.29
CA GLN A 54 -16.47 9.95 3.56
C GLN A 54 -15.77 10.77 2.46
N ALA A 55 -16.28 11.96 2.16
CA ALA A 55 -15.55 12.92 1.32
C ALA A 55 -14.44 13.57 2.16
N ASN A 56 -13.19 13.20 1.91
CA ASN A 56 -12.03 13.69 2.64
C ASN A 56 -10.76 13.51 1.81
N TYR A 57 -9.66 14.14 2.25
CA TYR A 57 -8.38 14.09 1.56
C TYR A 57 -7.83 12.66 1.37
N ILE A 58 -8.07 11.77 2.34
CA ILE A 58 -7.62 10.37 2.28
C ILE A 58 -8.27 9.68 1.08
N ASN A 59 -9.60 9.75 0.99
CA ASN A 59 -10.38 9.05 -0.01
C ASN A 59 -10.29 9.71 -1.38
N ASP A 60 -10.42 11.04 -1.44
CA ASP A 60 -10.50 11.78 -2.70
C ASP A 60 -9.15 12.09 -3.31
N GLY A 61 -8.10 12.16 -2.50
CA GLY A 61 -6.72 12.31 -2.98
C GLY A 61 -6.04 10.96 -3.09
N VAL A 62 -5.58 10.46 -1.95
CA VAL A 62 -4.51 9.47 -1.91
C VAL A 62 -5.00 8.06 -2.27
N VAL A 63 -6.18 7.66 -1.78
CA VAL A 63 -6.80 6.37 -2.11
C VAL A 63 -7.17 6.29 -3.59
N LYS A 64 -7.78 7.34 -4.15
CA LYS A 64 -8.10 7.37 -5.58
C LYS A 64 -6.86 7.26 -6.45
N ALA A 65 -5.79 8.00 -6.12
CA ALA A 65 -4.51 7.89 -6.82
C ALA A 65 -3.93 6.47 -6.72
N ALA A 66 -3.83 5.92 -5.51
CA ALA A 66 -3.27 4.59 -5.28
C ALA A 66 -4.08 3.48 -5.99
N LYS A 67 -5.42 3.53 -5.95
CA LYS A 67 -6.30 2.60 -6.67
C LYS A 67 -6.14 2.66 -8.18
N THR A 68 -5.89 3.85 -8.73
CA THR A 68 -5.61 4.03 -10.17
C THR A 68 -4.41 3.20 -10.62
N TYR A 69 -3.46 2.96 -9.71
CA TYR A 69 -2.29 2.11 -9.93
C TYR A 69 -2.36 0.75 -9.22
N HIS A 70 -3.58 0.25 -8.96
CA HIS A 70 -3.85 -1.09 -8.44
C HIS A 70 -3.34 -1.38 -7.03
N ALA A 71 -3.18 -0.36 -6.18
CA ALA A 71 -2.99 -0.60 -4.75
C ALA A 71 -4.20 -1.28 -4.12
N THR A 72 -3.93 -2.17 -3.17
CA THR A 72 -4.97 -2.84 -2.36
C THR A 72 -5.33 -1.91 -1.20
N ILE A 73 -6.63 -1.65 -1.00
CA ILE A 73 -7.10 -0.73 0.04
C ILE A 73 -8.12 -1.45 0.90
N HIS A 74 -7.93 -1.43 2.21
CA HIS A 74 -8.88 -1.96 3.19
C HIS A 74 -9.21 -0.91 4.23
N TYR A 75 -10.49 -0.80 4.56
CA TYR A 75 -10.96 -0.04 5.72
C TYR A 75 -11.20 -1.02 6.87
N VAL A 76 -10.56 -0.80 8.01
CA VAL A 76 -10.60 -1.69 9.17
C VAL A 76 -10.59 -0.84 10.43
N ASP A 77 -11.38 -1.19 11.45
CA ASP A 77 -11.29 -0.54 12.76
C ASP A 77 -9.91 -0.82 13.37
N TYR A 78 -9.11 0.22 13.61
CA TYR A 78 -7.78 0.07 14.17
C TYR A 78 -7.76 -0.49 15.60
N ASN A 79 -8.88 -0.41 16.31
CA ASN A 79 -9.02 -1.01 17.64
C ASN A 79 -9.23 -2.53 17.56
N ASP A 80 -9.64 -3.06 16.41
CA ASP A 80 -9.71 -4.51 16.16
C ASP A 80 -8.36 -5.02 15.63
N PHE A 81 -7.45 -5.28 16.58
CA PHE A 81 -6.11 -5.76 16.27
C PHE A 81 -6.09 -7.04 15.43
N GLU A 82 -7.01 -7.99 15.69
CA GLU A 82 -7.04 -9.25 14.96
C GLU A 82 -7.55 -9.04 13.53
N ALA A 83 -8.53 -8.15 13.30
CA ALA A 83 -8.95 -7.79 11.95
C ALA A 83 -7.83 -7.12 11.15
N VAL A 84 -7.11 -6.15 11.75
CA VAL A 84 -5.97 -5.48 11.11
C VAL A 84 -4.88 -6.49 10.77
N LYS A 85 -4.50 -7.32 11.73
CA LYS A 85 -3.49 -8.36 11.56
C LYS A 85 -3.88 -9.35 10.48
N LYS A 86 -5.15 -9.76 10.42
CA LYS A 86 -5.65 -10.66 9.38
C LYS A 86 -5.47 -10.05 7.99
N VAL A 87 -5.89 -8.80 7.78
CA VAL A 87 -5.75 -8.11 6.49
C VAL A 87 -4.28 -8.01 6.06
N CYS A 88 -3.39 -7.65 6.98
CA CYS A 88 -1.96 -7.61 6.71
C CYS A 88 -1.39 -8.99 6.34
N ASN A 89 -1.73 -10.02 7.11
CA ASN A 89 -1.26 -11.38 6.86
C ASN A 89 -1.76 -11.93 5.52
N ASP A 90 -3.05 -11.80 5.24
CA ASP A 90 -3.64 -12.24 3.97
C ASP A 90 -2.93 -11.59 2.77
N PHE A 91 -2.61 -10.30 2.88
CA PHE A 91 -1.89 -9.58 1.83
C PHE A 91 -0.44 -10.08 1.68
N VAL A 92 0.29 -10.24 2.78
CA VAL A 92 1.67 -10.76 2.75
C VAL A 92 1.70 -12.18 2.17
N GLU A 93 0.77 -13.05 2.56
CA GLU A 93 0.67 -14.42 2.03
C GLU A 93 0.36 -14.45 0.53
N LEU A 94 -0.50 -13.55 0.05
CA LEU A 94 -0.78 -13.37 -1.36
C LEU A 94 0.50 -12.95 -2.12
N ARG A 95 1.22 -11.94 -1.62
CA ARG A 95 2.48 -11.47 -2.24
C ARG A 95 3.57 -12.53 -2.23
N ALA A 96 3.73 -13.26 -1.13
CA ALA A 96 4.66 -14.38 -1.03
C ALA A 96 4.31 -15.50 -2.02
N SER A 97 3.02 -15.73 -2.28
CA SER A 97 2.58 -16.71 -3.28
C SER A 97 2.95 -16.28 -4.70
N PHE A 98 2.76 -15.01 -5.06
CA PHE A 98 3.24 -14.48 -6.35
C PHE A 98 4.76 -14.62 -6.51
N ALA A 99 5.53 -14.24 -5.49
CA ALA A 99 6.99 -14.36 -5.53
C ALA A 99 7.46 -15.82 -5.73
N ARG A 100 6.78 -16.79 -5.09
CA ARG A 100 7.06 -18.22 -5.30
C ARG A 100 6.75 -18.67 -6.73
N LEU A 101 5.67 -18.16 -7.33
CA LEU A 101 5.32 -18.48 -8.71
C LEU A 101 6.37 -17.92 -9.68
N ASP A 102 6.83 -16.69 -9.48
CA ASP A 102 7.86 -16.08 -10.34
C ASP A 102 9.15 -16.92 -10.34
N VAL A 103 9.58 -17.41 -9.18
CA VAL A 103 10.71 -18.35 -9.04
C VAL A 103 10.45 -19.67 -9.79
N LEU A 104 9.26 -20.26 -9.64
CA LEU A 104 8.91 -21.54 -10.29
C LEU A 104 8.83 -21.43 -11.82
N TYR A 105 8.42 -20.28 -12.34
CA TYR A 105 8.28 -20.04 -13.78
C TYR A 105 9.51 -19.37 -14.41
N ALA A 106 10.60 -19.20 -13.66
CA ALA A 106 11.87 -18.61 -14.12
C ALA A 106 11.68 -17.27 -14.85
N ARG A 107 10.86 -16.39 -14.28
CA ARG A 107 10.73 -14.99 -14.70
C ARG A 107 11.41 -14.06 -13.70
#